data_AF-A0A1E1MSY2-F1
#
_entry.id   AF-A0A1E1MSY2-F1
#
_cell.length_a   1.000
_cell.length_b   1.000
_cell.length_c   1.000
_cell.angle_alpha   90.00
_cell.angle_beta   90.00
_cell.angle_gamma   90.00
#
_symmetry.space_group_name_H-M   'P 1'
#
loop_
_entity.id
_entity.type
_entity.pdbx_description
1 polymer ?
#
loop_
_entity_poly.entity_id
_entity_poly.type
_entity_poly.pdbx_seq_one_letter_code
_entity_poly.pdbx_strand_id
1 'polypeptide(L)'
;MRTGCLQFAPQVGDVDNNLNRADCVLSRSNLQNLDLLVLPEMAFTGYNFRSLQHISPYLEPTAAGITSPWARTTALKHNCIVTAGYPEKVNVSNKWPANPEYYSSVIMVNSEGETVANYRKSFLYNTEETWALEGEGGFYDGDN
;
A
#
# COMPACT_ATOMS: atom_id res chain seq x y z
N MET A 1 23.29 -1.85 -0.80
CA MET A 1 21.85 -1.56 -0.87
C MET A 1 21.66 -0.07 -1.18
N ARG A 2 21.01 0.24 -2.29
CA ARG A 2 20.65 1.58 -2.77
C ARG A 2 19.14 1.75 -2.61
N THR A 3 18.74 2.67 -1.76
CA THR A 3 17.34 2.87 -1.39
C THR A 3 16.85 4.22 -1.86
N GLY A 4 15.62 4.26 -2.36
CA GLY A 4 14.92 5.47 -2.76
C GLY A 4 13.61 5.59 -2.01
N CYS A 5 13.25 6.81 -1.63
CA CYS A 5 11.95 7.13 -1.06
C CYS A 5 11.19 8.00 -2.05
N LEU A 6 10.03 7.55 -2.50
CA LEU A 6 9.16 8.32 -3.37
C LEU A 6 8.21 9.16 -2.51
N GLN A 7 8.56 10.43 -2.31
CA GLN A 7 7.71 11.37 -1.57
C GLN A 7 6.90 12.26 -2.53
N PHE A 8 5.60 12.31 -2.31
CA PHE A 8 4.66 13.21 -3.00
C PHE A 8 3.48 13.54 -2.08
N ALA A 9 2.57 14.42 -2.52
CA ALA A 9 1.42 14.88 -1.74
C ALA A 9 0.11 14.27 -2.29
N PRO A 10 -0.23 13.01 -1.94
CA PRO A 10 -1.46 12.38 -2.41
C PRO A 10 -2.70 13.12 -1.93
N GLN A 11 -3.67 13.29 -2.82
CA GLN A 11 -4.96 13.93 -2.53
C GLN A 11 -6.01 12.87 -2.22
N VAL A 12 -6.81 13.11 -1.18
CA VAL A 12 -7.81 12.14 -0.70
C VAL A 12 -8.81 11.81 -1.81
N GLY A 13 -8.90 10.53 -2.16
CA GLY A 13 -9.83 9.99 -3.16
C GLY A 13 -9.47 10.25 -4.63
N ASP A 14 -8.34 10.91 -4.91
CA ASP A 14 -7.90 11.32 -6.26
C ASP A 14 -6.89 10.30 -6.84
N VAL A 15 -7.31 9.03 -6.91
CA VAL A 15 -6.44 7.87 -7.18
C VAL A 15 -5.62 8.02 -8.45
N ASP A 16 -6.28 8.34 -9.57
CA ASP A 16 -5.63 8.45 -10.87
C ASP A 16 -4.55 9.54 -10.90
N ASN A 17 -4.83 10.71 -10.32
CA ASN A 17 -3.83 11.77 -10.27
C ASN A 17 -2.71 11.47 -9.26
N ASN A 18 -2.98 10.72 -8.20
CA ASN A 18 -1.93 10.29 -7.26
C ASN A 18 -0.95 9.32 -7.93
N LEU A 19 -1.44 8.37 -8.72
CA LEU A 19 -0.62 7.50 -9.57
C LEU A 19 0.22 8.34 -10.55
N ASN A 20 -0.42 9.27 -11.28
CA ASN A 20 0.27 10.15 -12.21
C ASN A 20 1.35 11.02 -11.54
N ARG A 21 1.11 11.49 -10.31
CA ARG A 21 2.09 12.26 -9.51
C ARG A 21 3.31 11.39 -9.18
N ALA A 22 3.11 10.15 -8.76
CA ALA A 22 4.20 9.21 -8.49
C ALA A 22 5.03 8.94 -9.76
N ASP A 23 4.38 8.65 -10.88
CA ASP A 23 5.04 8.42 -12.17
C ASP A 23 5.82 9.65 -12.66
N CYS A 24 5.27 10.84 -12.45
CA CYS A 24 5.93 12.10 -12.76
C CYS A 24 7.21 12.33 -11.92
N VAL A 25 7.22 11.90 -10.65
CA VAL A 25 8.42 11.98 -9.81
C VAL A 25 9.47 10.95 -10.26
N LEU A 26 9.06 9.70 -10.54
CA LEU A 26 9.97 8.65 -10.99
C LEU A 26 10.59 8.97 -12.35
N SER A 27 9.82 9.49 -13.30
CA SER A 27 10.30 9.82 -14.66
C SER A 27 11.37 10.91 -14.69
N ARG A 28 11.44 11.77 -13.66
CA ARG A 28 12.46 12.81 -13.52
C ARG A 28 13.68 12.38 -12.72
N SER A 29 13.65 11.16 -12.18
CA SER A 29 14.65 10.65 -11.25
C SER A 29 15.62 9.70 -11.96
N ASN A 30 16.90 9.74 -11.58
CA ASN A 30 17.87 8.74 -12.01
C ASN A 30 17.85 7.53 -11.07
N LEU A 31 17.10 6.49 -11.44
CA LEU A 31 16.88 5.29 -10.62
C LEU A 31 17.85 4.15 -10.95
N GLN A 32 19.06 4.47 -11.42
CA GLN A 32 20.07 3.45 -11.74
C GLN A 32 20.52 2.68 -10.49
N ASN A 33 20.53 1.35 -10.62
CA ASN A 33 20.92 0.41 -9.58
C ASN A 33 20.13 0.60 -8.27
N LEU A 34 18.83 0.87 -8.37
CA LEU A 34 17.97 0.93 -7.19
C LEU A 34 17.71 -0.49 -6.69
N ASP A 35 17.92 -0.75 -5.40
CA ASP A 35 17.62 -2.05 -4.80
C ASP A 35 16.23 -2.04 -4.12
N LEU A 36 15.82 -0.91 -3.55
CA LEU A 36 14.56 -0.74 -2.84
C LEU A 36 13.94 0.64 -3.09
N LEU A 37 12.66 0.69 -3.44
CA LEU A 37 11.82 1.87 -3.55
C LEU A 37 10.70 1.85 -2.49
N VAL A 38 10.67 2.85 -1.62
CA VAL A 38 9.67 2.97 -0.55
C VAL A 38 8.70 4.11 -0.87
N LEU A 39 7.41 3.80 -0.93
CA LEU A 39 6.32 4.78 -1.03
C LEU A 39 5.71 5.08 0.34
N PRO A 40 4.97 6.19 0.48
CA PRO A 40 4.34 6.58 1.73
C PRO A 40 3.16 5.66 2.10
N GLU A 41 2.68 5.83 3.32
CA GLU A 41 1.37 5.32 3.75
C GLU A 41 0.25 5.88 2.84
N MET A 42 -0.70 5.02 2.47
CA MET A 42 -1.88 5.39 1.67
C MET A 42 -1.52 6.14 0.37
N ALA A 43 -0.51 5.63 -0.33
CA ALA A 43 0.18 6.34 -1.40
C ALA A 43 -0.76 6.84 -2.50
N PHE A 44 -1.74 6.03 -2.92
CA PHE A 44 -2.62 6.39 -4.03
C PHE A 44 -4.00 6.87 -3.60
N THR A 45 -4.38 6.68 -2.35
CA THR A 45 -5.72 7.04 -1.87
C THR A 45 -5.75 8.35 -1.08
N GLY A 46 -4.60 8.81 -0.58
CA GLY A 46 -4.53 9.88 0.41
C GLY A 46 -4.96 9.38 1.80
N TYR A 47 -4.73 10.17 2.84
CA TYR A 47 -4.76 9.65 4.21
C TYR A 47 -6.04 10.00 5.00
N ASN A 48 -6.51 11.25 4.94
CA ASN A 48 -7.48 11.80 5.90
C ASN A 48 -8.94 11.41 5.60
N PHE A 49 -9.25 10.12 5.62
CA PHE A 49 -10.62 9.59 5.57
C PHE A 49 -11.30 9.73 6.93
N ARG A 50 -12.61 10.02 6.93
CA ARG A 50 -13.36 10.42 8.14
C ARG A 50 -14.29 9.34 8.67
N SER A 51 -14.51 8.29 7.87
CA SER A 51 -15.38 7.18 8.19
C SER A 51 -15.15 6.03 7.23
N LEU A 52 -15.65 4.85 7.60
CA LEU A 52 -15.70 3.69 6.71
C LEU A 52 -16.38 4.02 5.36
N GLN A 53 -17.49 4.75 5.35
CA GLN A 53 -18.18 5.11 4.11
C GLN A 53 -17.32 5.99 3.20
N HIS A 54 -16.52 6.89 3.79
CA HIS A 54 -15.65 7.80 3.02
C HIS A 54 -14.52 7.04 2.32
N ILE A 55 -13.91 6.04 2.99
CA ILE A 55 -12.83 5.25 2.39
C ILE A 55 -13.32 4.08 1.53
N SER A 56 -14.55 3.60 1.75
CA SER A 56 -15.10 2.40 1.11
C SER A 56 -14.89 2.30 -0.41
N PRO A 57 -15.01 3.38 -1.21
CA PRO A 57 -14.77 3.32 -2.65
C PRO A 57 -13.32 3.05 -3.06
N TYR A 58 -12.38 3.26 -2.14
CA TYR A 58 -10.93 3.21 -2.39
C TYR A 58 -10.25 2.00 -1.76
N LEU A 59 -10.99 1.20 -1.00
CA LEU A 59 -10.52 -0.05 -0.43
C LEU A 59 -10.13 -1.05 -1.53
N GLU A 60 -8.98 -1.67 -1.36
CA GLU A 60 -8.38 -2.57 -2.32
C GLU A 60 -8.34 -4.00 -1.76
N PRO A 61 -8.70 -5.04 -2.54
CA PRO A 61 -8.50 -6.42 -2.10
C PRO A 61 -7.01 -6.68 -1.80
N THR A 62 -6.73 -7.48 -0.78
CA THR A 62 -5.38 -7.87 -0.36
C THR A 62 -4.51 -8.22 -1.57
N ALA A 63 -3.43 -7.45 -1.77
CA ALA A 63 -2.44 -7.62 -2.83
C ALA A 63 -3.01 -7.75 -4.27
N ALA A 64 -4.21 -7.22 -4.53
CA ALA A 64 -4.87 -7.34 -5.83
C ALA A 64 -5.58 -6.06 -6.32
N GLY A 65 -5.69 -5.01 -5.50
CA GLY A 65 -6.16 -3.69 -5.95
C GLY A 65 -5.10 -2.90 -6.71
N ILE A 66 -5.44 -1.68 -7.17
CA ILE A 66 -4.67 -0.82 -8.07
C ILE A 66 -3.21 -0.54 -7.62
N THR A 67 -2.94 -0.53 -6.32
CA THR A 67 -1.59 -0.35 -5.78
C THR A 67 -0.67 -1.52 -6.15
N SER A 68 -1.22 -2.74 -6.23
CA SER A 68 -0.46 -3.96 -6.50
C SER A 68 0.10 -4.05 -7.93
N PRO A 69 -0.68 -3.87 -9.02
CA PRO A 69 -0.14 -3.83 -10.36
C PRO A 69 0.79 -2.63 -10.57
N TRP A 70 0.53 -1.46 -9.96
CA TRP A 70 1.46 -0.33 -10.05
C TRP A 70 2.83 -0.67 -9.42
N ALA A 71 2.83 -1.26 -8.22
CA ALA A 71 4.05 -1.68 -7.55
C ALA A 71 4.80 -2.75 -8.37
N ARG A 72 4.07 -3.74 -8.91
CA ARG A 72 4.63 -4.78 -9.79
C ARG A 72 5.27 -4.22 -11.06
N THR A 73 4.57 -3.33 -11.77
CA THR A 73 5.10 -2.69 -12.98
C THR A 73 6.35 -1.88 -12.66
N THR A 74 6.36 -1.15 -11.54
CA THR A 74 7.51 -0.34 -11.10
C THR A 74 8.70 -1.22 -10.71
N ALA A 75 8.46 -2.31 -9.97
CA ALA A 75 9.48 -3.26 -9.54
C ALA A 75 10.18 -3.91 -10.74
N LEU A 76 9.41 -4.42 -11.70
CA LEU A 76 9.92 -5.01 -12.94
C LEU A 76 10.69 -4.00 -13.79
N LYS A 77 10.16 -2.79 -13.95
CA LYS A 77 10.77 -1.73 -14.78
C LYS A 77 12.14 -1.28 -14.24
N HIS A 78 12.26 -1.21 -12.92
CA HIS A 78 13.47 -0.71 -12.25
C HIS A 78 14.35 -1.82 -11.67
N ASN A 79 13.96 -3.09 -11.84
CA ASN A 79 14.63 -4.26 -11.28
C ASN A 79 14.95 -4.09 -9.78
N CYS A 80 13.94 -3.70 -9.00
CA CYS A 80 14.08 -3.36 -7.59
C CYS A 80 12.88 -3.85 -6.77
N ILE A 81 13.04 -3.91 -5.45
CA ILE A 81 11.92 -4.15 -4.52
C ILE A 81 11.10 -2.86 -4.40
N VAL A 82 9.77 -2.96 -4.40
CA VAL A 82 8.87 -1.82 -4.21
C VAL A 82 7.96 -2.08 -3.02
N THR A 83 7.85 -1.11 -2.11
CA THR A 83 6.85 -1.13 -1.02
C THR A 83 5.87 0.02 -1.15
N ALA A 84 4.58 -0.24 -1.03
CA ALA A 84 3.54 0.79 -1.14
C ALA A 84 2.41 0.62 -0.12
N GLY A 85 2.09 1.71 0.59
CA GLY A 85 0.97 1.75 1.54
C GLY A 85 -0.38 1.89 0.85
N TYR A 86 -1.37 1.13 1.28
CA TYR A 86 -2.69 1.05 0.66
C TYR A 86 -3.79 0.66 1.66
N PRO A 87 -5.06 1.03 1.42
CA PRO A 87 -6.18 0.59 2.26
C PRO A 87 -6.65 -0.81 1.84
N GLU A 88 -6.33 -1.80 2.65
CA GLU A 88 -6.64 -3.20 2.40
C GLU A 88 -8.08 -3.54 2.81
N LYS A 89 -8.75 -4.38 2.01
CA LYS A 89 -9.99 -5.06 2.33
C LYS A 89 -9.82 -6.57 2.23
N VAL A 90 -10.18 -7.25 3.32
CA VAL A 90 -10.14 -8.71 3.45
C VAL A 90 -11.57 -9.24 3.45
N ASN A 91 -11.86 -10.15 2.52
CA ASN A 91 -13.12 -10.90 2.56
C ASN A 91 -12.96 -12.08 3.50
N VAL A 92 -13.51 -11.97 4.71
CA VAL A 92 -13.46 -13.03 5.72
C VAL A 92 -14.59 -14.02 5.47
N SER A 93 -14.43 -14.89 4.45
CA SER A 93 -15.44 -15.90 4.10
C SER A 93 -15.59 -17.00 5.17
N ASN A 94 -14.60 -17.15 6.05
CA ASN A 94 -14.45 -18.32 6.91
C ASN A 94 -14.87 -18.08 8.38
N LYS A 95 -15.37 -16.90 8.74
CA LYS A 95 -15.87 -16.57 10.09
C LYS A 95 -17.29 -15.98 9.96
N TRP A 96 -18.27 -16.56 10.68
CA TRP A 96 -19.64 -16.03 10.72
C TRP A 96 -19.84 -15.20 12.00
N PRO A 97 -20.41 -13.98 11.93
CA PRO A 97 -20.87 -13.29 10.72
C PRO A 97 -19.72 -12.82 9.82
N ALA A 98 -19.85 -13.04 8.51
CA ALA A 98 -18.84 -12.72 7.51
C ALA A 98 -18.86 -11.22 7.18
N ASN A 99 -18.30 -10.42 8.08
CA ASN A 99 -18.05 -9.00 7.81
C ASN A 99 -16.64 -8.85 7.24
N PRO A 100 -16.46 -8.10 6.15
CA PRO A 100 -15.12 -7.78 5.65
C PRO A 100 -14.34 -6.98 6.69
N GLU A 101 -13.04 -7.25 6.77
CA GLU A 101 -12.09 -6.52 7.60
C GLU A 101 -11.30 -5.53 6.74
N TYR A 102 -10.85 -4.44 7.36
CA TYR A 102 -10.16 -3.35 6.68
C TYR A 102 -8.90 -2.98 7.45
N TYR A 103 -7.82 -2.66 6.74
CA TYR A 103 -6.53 -2.39 7.35
C TYR A 103 -5.79 -1.26 6.62
N SER A 104 -4.98 -0.49 7.35
CA SER A 104 -3.89 0.28 6.74
C SER A 104 -2.72 -0.69 6.56
N SER A 105 -2.35 -0.94 5.30
CA SER A 105 -1.40 -2.00 4.98
C SER A 105 -0.29 -1.49 4.07
N VAL A 106 0.81 -2.24 4.00
CA VAL A 106 1.88 -2.07 3.03
C VAL A 106 2.09 -3.38 2.29
N ILE A 107 2.07 -3.33 0.95
CA ILE A 107 2.53 -4.44 0.12
C ILE A 107 4.02 -4.31 -0.14
N MET A 108 4.71 -5.44 -0.28
CA MET A 108 6.09 -5.52 -0.78
C MET A 108 6.13 -6.44 -2.00
N VAL A 109 6.65 -5.91 -3.10
CA VAL A 109 6.80 -6.63 -4.37
C VAL A 109 8.28 -6.73 -4.72
N ASN A 110 8.77 -7.93 -5.03
CA ASN A 110 10.16 -8.17 -5.40
C ASN A 110 10.45 -7.75 -6.86
N SER A 111 11.72 -7.80 -7.26
CA SER A 111 12.17 -7.45 -8.62
C SER A 111 11.64 -8.39 -9.72
N GLU A 112 11.13 -9.58 -9.35
CA GLU A 112 10.47 -10.53 -10.25
C GLU A 112 8.96 -10.24 -10.42
N GLY A 113 8.46 -9.24 -9.70
CA GLY A 113 7.07 -8.80 -9.75
C GLY A 113 6.12 -9.67 -8.92
N GLU A 114 6.64 -10.39 -7.93
CA GLU A 114 5.88 -11.21 -6.99
C GLU A 114 5.67 -10.46 -5.66
N THR A 115 4.48 -10.57 -5.09
CA THR A 115 4.20 -10.06 -3.75
C THR A 115 4.87 -10.98 -2.73
N VAL A 116 5.88 -10.47 -2.03
CA VAL A 116 6.67 -11.23 -1.04
C VAL A 116 6.27 -10.94 0.40
N ALA A 117 5.56 -9.83 0.66
CA ALA A 117 4.99 -9.54 1.97
C ALA A 117 3.76 -8.62 1.87
N ASN A 118 2.87 -8.72 2.86
CA ASN A 118 1.80 -7.76 3.13
C ASN A 118 1.73 -7.54 4.65
N TYR A 119 2.09 -6.36 5.11
CA TYR A 119 2.08 -6.01 6.53
C TYR A 119 0.95 -5.04 6.86
N ARG A 120 0.26 -5.29 7.97
CA ARG A 120 -0.86 -4.48 8.48
C ARG A 120 -0.37 -3.65 9.66
N LYS A 121 -0.74 -2.38 9.69
CA LYS A 121 -0.34 -1.44 10.73
C LYS A 121 -0.76 -1.95 12.12
N SER A 122 0.21 -2.10 13.02
CA SER A 122 -0.05 -2.62 14.37
C SER A 122 -0.64 -1.59 15.32
N PHE A 123 -0.35 -0.30 15.13
CA PHE A 123 -0.86 0.78 15.97
C PHE A 123 -1.51 1.84 15.11
N LEU A 124 -2.82 2.03 15.29
CA LEU A 124 -3.58 3.02 14.53
C LEU A 124 -3.34 4.43 15.07
N TYR A 125 -3.53 5.40 14.18
CA TYR A 125 -3.73 6.78 14.57
C TYR A 125 -5.23 7.10 14.54
N ASN A 126 -5.64 8.17 15.24
CA ASN A 126 -7.05 8.56 15.41
C ASN A 126 -7.86 8.62 14.09
N THR A 127 -7.19 8.91 12.97
CA THR A 127 -7.84 8.96 11.65
C THR A 127 -8.28 7.55 11.19
N GLU A 128 -7.43 6.54 11.36
CA GLU A 128 -7.72 5.16 10.94
C GLU A 128 -8.67 4.41 11.87
N GLU A 129 -8.73 4.74 13.16
CA GLU A 129 -9.64 4.09 14.12
C GLU A 129 -11.12 4.13 13.70
N THR A 130 -11.48 5.05 12.79
CA THR A 130 -12.84 5.20 12.26
C THR A 130 -13.20 4.18 11.17
N TRP A 131 -12.23 3.44 10.62
CA TRP A 131 -12.45 2.56 9.47
C TRP A 131 -11.58 1.30 9.42
N ALA A 132 -10.43 1.26 10.10
CA ALA A 132 -9.46 0.17 10.05
C ALA A 132 -9.41 -0.62 11.37
N LEU A 133 -8.91 -1.85 11.29
CA LEU A 133 -8.49 -2.67 12.42
C LEU A 133 -6.95 -2.65 12.54
N GLU A 134 -6.45 -2.94 13.74
CA GLU A 134 -5.03 -3.21 13.96
C GLU A 134 -4.63 -4.58 13.40
N GLY A 135 -3.42 -4.67 12.85
CA GLY A 135 -2.86 -5.94 12.40
C GLY A 135 -2.70 -6.94 13.55
N GLU A 136 -3.25 -8.15 13.38
CA GLU A 136 -3.03 -9.26 14.31
C GLU A 136 -1.56 -9.73 14.25
N GLY A 137 -0.99 -10.14 15.39
CA GLY A 137 0.34 -10.77 15.46
C GLY A 137 1.50 -9.84 15.85
N GLY A 138 1.26 -8.53 16.03
CA GLY A 138 2.31 -7.58 16.44
C GLY A 138 3.19 -7.12 15.27
N PHE A 139 4.46 -6.85 15.53
CA PHE A 139 5.41 -6.46 14.49
C PHE A 139 5.80 -7.66 13.64
N TYR A 140 6.01 -7.43 12.34
CA TYR A 140 6.45 -8.47 11.41
C TYR A 140 7.78 -9.08 11.85
N ASP A 141 7.82 -10.41 11.96
CA ASP A 141 8.99 -11.20 12.40
C ASP A 141 9.56 -12.13 11.30
N GLY A 142 8.92 -12.16 10.12
CA GLY A 142 9.31 -13.04 9.01
C GLY A 142 8.61 -14.40 9.05
N ASP A 143 8.62 -15.12 7.93
CA ASP A 143 8.18 -16.52 7.92
C ASP A 143 9.25 -17.37 8.61
N ASN A 144 8.89 -18.07 9.70
CA ASN A 144 9.75 -19.08 10.34
C ASN A 144 9.98 -20.29 9.42
#